data_AF-A0A937F001-F1
#
_entry.id   AF-A0A937F001-F1
#
_cell.length_a   1.000
_cell.length_b   1.000
_cell.length_c   1.000
_cell.angle_alpha   90.00
_cell.angle_beta   90.00
_cell.angle_gamma   90.00
#
_symmetry.space_group_name_H-M   'P 1'
#
loop_
_entity.id
_entity.type
_entity.pdbx_description
1 polymer ?
#
loop_
_entity_poly.entity_id
_entity_poly.type
_entity_poly.pdbx_seq_one_letter_code
_entity_poly.pdbx_strand_id
1 'polypeptide(L)'
;MPTTQPEQSHTYRNVMESLVVEEVDHQCQHLPTRVANYINKTEVIAYALNRLPPMYATSQQGWQQQRNRASREMHNQIMMAVRQAIAAVQRDPLRSATPLKVEEDRNSQTALQELQELLRTDELSWQNVVDVVEQTLIRTARGEVTWRKRGAASVQAGDWHDNRYFL
;
A
#
# COMPACT_ATOMS: atom_id res chain seq x y z
N MET A 1 -17.95 -4.38 28.95
CA MET A 1 -17.50 -3.62 27.77
C MET A 1 -16.26 -4.33 27.23
N PRO A 2 -16.30 -4.99 26.06
CA PRO A 2 -15.07 -5.51 25.47
C PRO A 2 -14.34 -4.33 24.82
N THR A 3 -13.15 -4.03 25.33
CA THR A 3 -12.23 -3.06 24.76
C THR A 3 -11.67 -3.68 23.48
N THR A 4 -12.11 -3.21 22.31
CA THR A 4 -11.52 -3.61 21.02
C THR A 4 -10.10 -3.07 20.98
N GLN A 5 -9.13 -3.89 21.39
CA GLN A 5 -7.72 -3.61 21.16
C GLN A 5 -7.51 -3.54 19.64
N PRO A 6 -6.72 -2.59 19.11
CA PRO A 6 -6.39 -2.57 17.69
C PRO A 6 -5.71 -3.91 17.38
N GLU A 7 -6.23 -4.66 16.42
CA GLU A 7 -5.56 -5.86 15.91
C GLU A 7 -4.15 -5.46 15.52
N GLN A 8 -3.17 -5.91 16.29
CA GLN A 8 -1.77 -5.70 15.95
C GLN A 8 -1.51 -6.52 14.69
N SER A 9 -1.48 -5.84 13.54
CA SER A 9 -1.14 -6.44 12.26
C SER A 9 0.31 -6.93 12.32
N HIS A 10 0.50 -8.18 12.70
CA HIS A 10 1.80 -8.83 12.70
C HIS A 10 2.21 -9.03 11.24
N THR A 11 3.24 -8.31 10.82
CA THR A 11 3.79 -8.40 9.47
C THR A 11 5.25 -8.85 9.52
N TYR A 12 5.72 -9.41 8.43
CA TYR A 12 7.12 -9.78 8.24
C TYR A 12 7.61 -9.17 6.93
N ARG A 13 8.87 -8.75 6.90
CA ARG A 13 9.47 -8.18 5.68
C ARG A 13 10.89 -8.66 5.50
N ASN A 14 11.27 -8.95 4.26
CA ASN A 14 12.65 -9.22 3.89
C ASN A 14 13.42 -7.90 3.77
N VAL A 15 14.48 -7.77 4.57
CA VAL A 15 15.36 -6.60 4.60
C VAL A 15 16.07 -6.39 3.25
N MET A 16 16.40 -7.49 2.57
CA MET A 16 17.09 -7.46 1.28
C MET A 16 16.31 -6.72 0.20
N GLU A 17 14.97 -6.68 0.28
CA GLU A 17 14.14 -5.93 -0.67
C GLU A 17 14.55 -4.46 -0.73
N SER A 18 14.72 -3.82 0.44
CA SER A 18 15.07 -2.40 0.51
C SER A 18 16.49 -2.13 -0.02
N LEU A 19 17.46 -2.96 0.36
CA LEU A 19 18.85 -2.79 -0.06
C LEU A 19 19.06 -3.07 -1.54
N VAL A 20 18.34 -4.04 -2.11
CA VAL A 20 18.41 -4.34 -3.54
C VAL A 20 17.77 -3.23 -4.36
N VAL A 21 16.64 -2.66 -3.92
CA VAL A 21 16.03 -1.49 -4.60
C VAL A 21 17.01 -0.32 -4.65
N GLU A 22 17.64 0.01 -3.52
CA GLU A 22 18.63 1.08 -3.43
C GLU A 22 19.82 0.85 -4.38
N GLU A 23 20.35 -0.38 -4.43
CA GLU A 23 21.46 -0.71 -5.31
C GLU A 23 21.07 -0.74 -6.80
N VAL A 24 19.87 -1.20 -7.13
CA VAL A 24 19.34 -1.17 -8.51
C VAL A 24 19.21 0.27 -8.98
N ASP A 25 18.62 1.15 -8.17
CA ASP A 25 18.52 2.57 -8.50
C ASP A 25 19.91 3.20 -8.67
N HIS A 26 20.85 2.91 -7.77
CA HIS A 26 22.22 3.38 -7.86
C HIS A 26 22.91 2.92 -9.16
N GLN A 27 22.90 1.62 -9.48
CA GLN A 27 23.56 1.12 -10.70
C GLN A 27 22.86 1.60 -11.98
N CYS A 28 21.53 1.67 -11.99
CA CYS A 28 20.77 2.15 -13.15
C CYS A 28 21.01 3.63 -13.46
N GLN A 29 21.25 4.48 -12.46
CA GLN A 29 21.63 5.89 -12.67
C GLN A 29 22.95 6.05 -13.42
N HIS A 30 23.86 5.08 -13.28
CA HIS A 30 25.16 5.08 -13.94
C HIS A 30 25.14 4.42 -15.33
N LEU A 31 24.00 3.89 -15.77
CA LEU A 31 23.86 3.31 -17.11
C LEU A 31 23.65 4.40 -18.17
N PRO A 32 24.09 4.17 -19.42
CA PRO A 32 23.75 5.04 -20.54
C PRO A 32 22.23 5.18 -20.67
N THR A 33 21.72 6.41 -20.91
CA THR A 33 20.28 6.72 -20.97
C THR A 33 19.50 5.80 -21.91
N ARG A 34 20.11 5.43 -23.05
CA ARG A 34 19.50 4.49 -24.01
C ARG A 34 19.20 3.14 -23.40
N VAL A 35 20.04 2.65 -22.49
CA VAL A 35 19.90 1.34 -21.85
C VAL A 35 18.99 1.45 -20.62
N ALA A 36 19.14 2.51 -19.83
CA ALA A 36 18.31 2.75 -18.65
C ALA A 36 16.80 2.83 -18.96
N ASN A 37 16.42 3.37 -20.12
CA ASN A 37 15.02 3.53 -20.51
C ASN A 37 14.29 2.21 -20.84
N TYR A 38 15.01 1.15 -21.23
CA TYR A 38 14.41 -0.13 -21.63
C TYR A 38 14.53 -1.22 -20.57
N ILE A 39 15.24 -0.97 -19.46
CA ILE A 39 15.40 -1.96 -18.40
C ILE A 39 14.19 -1.92 -17.48
N ASN A 40 13.52 -3.06 -17.35
CA ASN A 40 12.50 -3.26 -16.34
C ASN A 40 13.16 -3.46 -14.96
N LYS A 41 13.16 -2.40 -14.12
CA LYS A 41 13.74 -2.45 -12.77
C LYS A 41 13.12 -3.55 -11.90
N THR A 42 11.82 -3.81 -12.03
CA THR A 42 11.12 -4.83 -11.25
C THR A 42 11.68 -6.23 -11.52
N GLU A 43 11.99 -6.53 -12.79
CA GLU A 43 12.62 -7.79 -13.16
C GLU A 43 14.06 -7.89 -12.64
N VAL A 44 14.82 -6.80 -12.70
CA VAL A 44 16.17 -6.75 -12.14
C VAL A 44 16.15 -7.02 -10.64
N ILE A 45 15.23 -6.37 -9.91
CA ILE A 45 15.04 -6.57 -8.46
C ILE A 45 14.69 -8.03 -8.17
N ALA A 46 13.68 -8.59 -8.86
CA ALA A 46 13.26 -9.97 -8.65
C ALA A 46 14.39 -10.96 -8.96
N TYR A 47 15.12 -10.74 -10.05
CA TYR A 47 16.26 -11.58 -10.44
C TYR A 47 17.39 -11.53 -9.40
N ALA A 48 17.72 -10.35 -8.89
CA ALA A 48 18.74 -10.19 -7.86
C ALA A 48 18.33 -10.83 -6.54
N LEU A 49 17.09 -10.60 -6.08
CA LEU A 49 16.56 -11.17 -4.84
C LEU A 49 16.56 -12.70 -4.85
N ASN A 50 16.26 -13.33 -5.99
CA ASN A 50 16.29 -14.79 -6.16
C ASN A 50 17.69 -15.40 -6.02
N ARG A 51 18.75 -14.58 -5.95
CA ARG A 51 20.15 -15.01 -5.82
C ARG A 51 20.79 -14.62 -4.49
N LEU A 52 20.04 -13.95 -3.62
CA LEU A 52 20.53 -13.47 -2.34
C LEU A 52 19.84 -14.23 -1.21
N PRO A 53 20.55 -14.55 -0.12
CA PRO A 53 19.90 -15.19 1.03
C PRO A 53 18.89 -14.21 1.65
N PRO A 54 17.65 -14.66 1.93
CA PRO A 54 16.63 -13.79 2.50
C PRO A 54 16.91 -13.46 3.96
N MET A 55 16.55 -12.25 4.40
CA MET A 55 16.68 -11.80 5.78
C MET A 55 15.37 -11.21 6.28
N TYR A 56 14.50 -12.07 6.81
CA TYR A 56 13.20 -11.66 7.34
C TYR A 56 13.31 -11.06 8.74
N ALA A 57 12.48 -10.05 8.99
CA ALA A 57 12.26 -9.49 10.32
C ALA A 57 10.76 -9.29 10.58
N THR A 58 10.35 -9.54 11.82
CA THR A 58 8.98 -9.36 12.33
C THR A 58 8.85 -8.18 13.29
N SER A 59 9.97 -7.50 13.59
CA SER A 59 10.02 -6.31 14.44
C SER A 59 10.87 -5.22 13.81
N GLN A 60 10.57 -3.96 14.14
CA GLN A 60 11.33 -2.83 13.63
C GLN A 60 12.79 -2.86 14.08
N GLN A 61 13.05 -3.26 15.33
CA GLN A 61 14.41 -3.43 15.86
C GLN A 61 15.18 -4.54 15.12
N GLY A 62 14.54 -5.69 14.91
CA GLY A 62 15.14 -6.79 14.15
C GLY A 62 15.43 -6.41 12.70
N TRP A 63 14.52 -5.64 12.08
CA TRP A 63 14.71 -5.13 10.72
C TRP A 63 15.94 -4.21 10.64
N GLN A 64 16.09 -3.26 11.57
CA GLN A 64 17.23 -2.35 11.58
C GLN A 64 18.55 -3.08 11.82
N GLN A 65 18.57 -4.05 12.74
CA GLN A 65 19.75 -4.86 13.02
C GLN A 65 20.18 -5.66 11.78
N GLN A 66 19.23 -6.36 11.14
CA GLN A 66 19.50 -7.12 9.93
C GLN A 66 19.94 -6.21 8.78
N ARG A 67 19.34 -5.02 8.64
CA ARG A 67 19.74 -4.05 7.62
C ARG A 67 21.17 -3.58 7.81
N ASN A 68 21.55 -3.23 9.04
CA ASN A 68 22.92 -2.82 9.36
C ASN A 68 23.92 -3.96 9.10
N ARG A 69 23.55 -5.20 9.44
CA ARG A 69 24.36 -6.38 9.18
C ARG A 69 24.55 -6.63 7.68
N ALA A 70 23.46 -6.70 6.92
CA ALA A 70 23.49 -6.91 5.47
C ALA A 70 24.29 -5.80 4.75
N SER A 71 24.15 -4.54 5.19
CA SER A 71 24.91 -3.42 4.62
C SER A 71 26.41 -3.55 4.82
N ARG A 72 26.88 -4.24 5.87
CA ARG A 72 28.30 -4.45 6.15
C ARG A 72 28.84 -5.72 5.52
N GLU A 73 28.12 -6.82 5.67
CA GLU A 73 28.58 -8.17 5.32
C GLU A 73 28.25 -8.57 3.88
N MET A 74 27.17 -8.01 3.32
CA MET A 74 26.61 -8.48 2.05
C MET A 74 26.64 -7.44 0.93
N HIS A 75 27.16 -6.23 1.17
CA HIS A 75 27.19 -5.16 0.17
C HIS A 75 27.77 -5.64 -1.17
N ASN A 76 28.93 -6.32 -1.16
CA ASN A 76 29.55 -6.85 -2.38
C ASN A 76 28.68 -7.91 -3.08
N GLN A 77 27.99 -8.76 -2.33
CA GLN A 77 27.10 -9.78 -2.89
C GLN A 77 25.87 -9.13 -3.54
N ILE A 78 25.30 -8.12 -2.89
CA ILE A 78 24.17 -7.33 -3.42
C ILE A 78 24.59 -6.65 -4.72
N MET A 79 25.71 -5.93 -4.71
CA MET A 79 26.25 -5.25 -5.88
C MET A 79 26.46 -6.21 -7.06
N MET A 80 27.07 -7.38 -6.81
CA MET A 80 27.30 -8.38 -7.85
C MET A 80 26.00 -8.99 -8.37
N ALA A 81 25.05 -9.31 -7.49
CA ALA A 81 23.75 -9.86 -7.87
C ALA A 81 22.97 -8.88 -8.76
N VAL A 82 22.96 -7.59 -8.40
CA VAL A 82 22.32 -6.54 -9.20
C VAL A 82 23.02 -6.38 -10.55
N ARG A 83 24.35 -6.37 -10.59
CA ARG A 83 25.10 -6.28 -11.87
C ARG A 83 24.77 -7.44 -12.79
N GLN A 84 24.69 -8.66 -12.26
CA GLN A 84 24.31 -9.85 -13.02
C GLN A 84 22.85 -9.78 -13.48
N ALA A 85 21.95 -9.28 -12.64
CA ALA A 85 20.54 -9.09 -12.96
C ALA A 85 20.36 -8.10 -14.13
N ILE A 86 21.04 -6.96 -14.08
CA ILE A 86 21.04 -5.97 -15.16
C ILE A 86 21.50 -6.61 -16.47
N ALA A 87 22.62 -7.35 -16.46
CA ALA A 87 23.13 -8.01 -17.66
C ALA A 87 22.18 -9.10 -18.19
N ALA A 88 21.52 -9.85 -17.31
CA ALA A 88 20.57 -10.88 -17.70
C ALA A 88 19.30 -10.29 -18.34
N VAL A 89 18.75 -9.22 -17.76
CA VAL A 89 17.55 -8.53 -18.28
C VAL A 89 17.87 -7.80 -19.59
N GLN A 90 19.06 -7.19 -19.72
CA GLN A 90 19.50 -6.56 -20.98
C GLN A 90 19.65 -7.56 -22.14
N ARG A 91 19.93 -8.83 -21.86
CA ARG A 91 20.11 -9.85 -22.91
C ARG A 91 18.80 -10.23 -23.59
N ASP A 92 17.67 -10.07 -22.91
CA ASP A 92 16.34 -10.41 -23.46
C ASP A 92 15.31 -9.29 -23.22
N PRO A 93 15.48 -8.09 -23.83
CA PRO A 93 14.61 -6.93 -23.56
C PRO A 93 13.19 -7.08 -24.11
N LEU A 94 12.96 -8.03 -25.03
CA LEU A 94 11.69 -8.23 -25.72
C LEU A 94 10.84 -9.32 -25.06
N ARG A 95 11.26 -9.84 -23.90
CA ARG A 95 10.51 -10.87 -23.19
C ARG A 95 9.18 -10.30 -22.68
N SER A 96 8.10 -10.58 -23.39
CA SER A 96 6.75 -10.22 -22.93
C SER A 96 6.33 -11.16 -21.81
N ALA A 97 6.30 -10.67 -20.57
CA ALA A 97 5.71 -11.38 -19.43
C ALA A 97 4.42 -10.68 -19.00
N THR A 98 3.38 -11.47 -18.69
CA THR A 98 2.16 -10.94 -18.07
C THR A 98 2.49 -10.51 -16.64
N PRO A 99 2.35 -9.22 -16.27
CA PRO A 99 2.66 -8.76 -14.92
C PRO A 99 1.77 -9.42 -13.87
N LEU A 100 2.33 -9.66 -12.67
CA LEU A 100 1.55 -10.08 -11.51
C LEU A 100 0.60 -8.93 -11.11
N LYS A 101 -0.67 -9.26 -10.91
CA LYS A 101 -1.63 -8.33 -10.32
C LYS A 101 -1.49 -8.39 -8.82
N VAL A 102 -1.28 -7.25 -8.18
CA VAL A 102 -1.36 -7.14 -6.71
C VAL A 102 -2.84 -7.27 -6.35
N GLU A 103 -3.18 -8.23 -5.48
CA GLU A 103 -4.52 -8.24 -4.89
C GLU A 103 -4.66 -6.99 -4.02
N GLU A 104 -5.61 -6.13 -4.38
CA GLU A 104 -5.93 -4.97 -3.56
C GLU A 104 -6.43 -5.44 -2.20
N ASP A 105 -5.96 -4.80 -1.13
CA ASP A 105 -6.41 -5.09 0.22
C ASP A 105 -7.95 -4.93 0.26
N ARG A 106 -8.64 -6.03 0.53
CA ARG A 106 -10.11 -6.07 0.55
C ARG A 106 -10.69 -5.04 1.52
N ASN A 107 -10.02 -4.78 2.64
CA ASN A 107 -10.48 -3.81 3.62
C ASN A 107 -10.39 -2.39 3.07
N SER A 108 -9.27 -2.06 2.44
CA SER A 108 -9.08 -0.81 1.72
C SER A 108 -10.17 -0.67 0.63
N GLN A 109 -10.36 -1.68 -0.22
CA GLN A 109 -11.35 -1.59 -1.29
C GLN A 109 -12.78 -1.44 -0.78
N THR A 110 -13.13 -2.12 0.31
CA THR A 110 -14.42 -1.96 1.00
C THR A 110 -14.58 -0.53 1.53
N ALA A 111 -13.55 0.02 2.18
CA ALA A 111 -13.59 1.40 2.69
C ALA A 111 -13.76 2.43 1.56
N LEU A 112 -13.11 2.20 0.41
CA LEU A 112 -13.23 3.07 -0.75
C LEU A 112 -14.64 3.01 -1.39
N GLN A 113 -15.23 1.81 -1.46
CA GLN A 113 -16.63 1.64 -1.91
C GLN A 113 -17.61 2.33 -0.96
N GLU A 114 -17.43 2.17 0.36
CA GLU A 114 -18.29 2.85 1.34
C GLU A 114 -18.15 4.38 1.29
N LEU A 115 -16.95 4.89 1.02
CA LEU A 115 -16.72 6.31 0.78
C LEU A 115 -17.40 6.77 -0.51
N GLN A 116 -17.35 5.95 -1.56
CA GLN A 116 -18.01 6.23 -2.83
C GLN A 116 -19.52 6.40 -2.65
N GLU A 117 -20.16 5.49 -1.91
CA GLU A 117 -21.58 5.58 -1.58
C GLU A 117 -21.91 6.81 -0.73
N LEU A 118 -21.06 7.12 0.26
CA LEU A 118 -21.26 8.25 1.16
C LEU A 118 -21.13 9.60 0.43
N LEU A 119 -20.12 9.73 -0.43
CA LEU A 119 -19.81 10.93 -1.20
C LEU A 119 -20.67 11.04 -2.47
N ARG A 120 -21.42 9.99 -2.82
CA ARG A 120 -22.26 9.90 -4.04
C ARG A 120 -21.49 10.30 -5.30
N THR A 121 -20.30 9.74 -5.45
CA THR A 121 -19.40 10.07 -6.55
C THR A 121 -19.08 8.81 -7.33
N ASP A 122 -19.25 8.80 -8.65
CA ASP A 122 -19.11 7.59 -9.45
C ASP A 122 -17.64 7.23 -9.76
N GLU A 123 -16.70 8.17 -9.58
CA GLU A 123 -15.28 8.01 -9.88
C GLU A 123 -14.38 8.34 -8.67
N LEU A 124 -14.45 7.49 -7.63
CA LEU A 124 -13.52 7.57 -6.49
C LEU A 124 -12.39 6.54 -6.64
N SER A 125 -11.16 6.97 -6.36
CA SER A 125 -9.95 6.15 -6.38
C SER A 125 -8.98 6.60 -5.29
N TRP A 126 -8.01 5.76 -4.94
CA TRP A 126 -6.98 6.15 -3.95
C TRP A 126 -6.14 7.35 -4.36
N GLN A 127 -6.09 7.68 -5.65
CA GLN A 127 -5.30 8.81 -6.16
C GLN A 127 -6.03 10.15 -6.01
N ASN A 128 -7.35 10.16 -6.11
CA ASN A 128 -8.18 11.38 -6.08
C ASN A 128 -9.04 11.49 -4.80
N VAL A 129 -8.98 10.50 -3.89
CA VAL A 129 -9.82 10.47 -2.68
C VAL A 129 -9.69 11.74 -1.84
N VAL A 130 -8.48 12.31 -1.74
CA VAL A 130 -8.22 13.53 -0.95
C VAL A 130 -8.95 14.72 -1.58
N ASP A 131 -8.77 14.93 -2.89
CA ASP A 131 -9.37 16.05 -3.61
C ASP A 131 -10.91 15.95 -3.60
N VAL A 132 -11.46 14.76 -3.81
CA VAL A 132 -12.91 14.54 -3.81
C VAL A 132 -13.50 14.80 -2.41
N VAL A 133 -12.83 14.34 -1.36
CA VAL A 133 -13.26 14.60 0.03
C VAL A 133 -13.22 16.09 0.33
N GLU A 134 -12.15 16.80 -0.03
CA GLU A 134 -12.02 18.24 0.16
C GLU A 134 -13.14 19.00 -0.54
N GLN A 135 -13.38 18.72 -1.83
CA GLN A 135 -14.45 19.35 -2.59
C GLN A 135 -15.83 19.09 -1.98
N THR A 136 -16.08 17.87 -1.50
CA THR A 136 -17.38 17.51 -0.92
C THR A 136 -17.61 18.21 0.43
N LEU A 137 -16.57 18.38 1.24
CA LEU A 137 -16.62 19.16 2.47
C LEU A 137 -16.91 20.64 2.20
N ILE A 138 -16.26 21.24 1.19
CA ILE A 138 -16.52 22.63 0.78
C ILE A 138 -17.98 22.78 0.34
N ARG A 139 -18.51 21.85 -0.46
CA ARG A 139 -19.90 21.86 -0.94
C ARG A 139 -20.90 21.72 0.22
N THR A 140 -20.56 20.92 1.23
CA THR A 140 -21.36 20.83 2.46
C THR A 140 -21.37 22.13 3.22
N ALA A 141 -20.21 22.77 3.41
CA ALA A 141 -20.13 24.07 4.09
C ALA A 141 -20.96 25.15 3.39
N ARG A 142 -21.12 25.03 2.06
CA ARG A 142 -21.99 25.89 1.24
C ARG A 142 -23.47 25.49 1.25
N GLY A 143 -23.84 24.39 1.92
CA GLY A 143 -25.22 23.89 2.00
C GLY A 143 -25.68 23.11 0.76
N GLU A 144 -24.78 22.81 -0.19
CA GLU A 144 -25.10 22.13 -1.44
C GLU A 144 -25.25 20.61 -1.27
N VAL A 145 -24.70 20.06 -0.19
CA VAL A 145 -24.70 18.63 0.12
C VAL A 145 -25.18 18.42 1.55
N THR A 146 -26.15 17.52 1.73
CA THR A 146 -26.65 17.12 3.06
C THR A 146 -26.23 15.69 3.37
N TRP A 147 -25.64 15.49 4.55
CA TRP A 147 -25.20 14.17 4.99
C TRP A 147 -26.32 13.41 5.67
N ARG A 148 -26.43 12.12 5.40
CA ARG A 148 -27.20 11.20 6.24
C ARG A 148 -26.26 10.52 7.22
N LYS A 149 -26.54 10.64 8.51
CA LYS A 149 -25.83 9.90 9.56
C LYS A 149 -26.14 8.41 9.40
N ARG A 150 -25.11 7.61 9.12
CA ARG A 150 -25.20 6.15 9.06
C ARG A 150 -25.66 5.64 10.44
N GLY A 151 -26.79 4.93 10.49
CA GLY A 151 -27.35 4.36 11.73
C GLY A 151 -28.63 5.02 12.28
N ALA A 152 -29.16 6.09 11.68
CA ALA A 152 -30.52 6.55 12.00
C ALA A 152 -31.54 5.69 11.24
N ALA A 153 -31.66 4.41 11.61
CA ALA A 153 -32.88 3.68 11.35
C ALA A 153 -34.02 4.52 11.94
N SER A 154 -35.07 4.75 11.14
CA SER A 154 -36.29 5.40 11.56
C SER A 154 -36.83 4.71 12.81
N VAL A 155 -36.53 5.27 13.99
CA VAL A 155 -37.38 5.06 15.15
C VAL A 155 -38.66 5.80 14.81
N GLN A 156 -39.64 5.05 14.27
CA GLN A 156 -41.02 5.48 14.24
C GLN A 156 -41.33 5.99 15.64
N ALA A 157 -41.76 7.24 15.74
CA ALA A 157 -42.26 7.82 16.98
C ALA A 157 -43.49 7.00 17.41
N GLY A 158 -43.23 5.93 18.15
CA GLY A 158 -44.21 5.15 18.85
C GLY A 158 -44.76 6.02 19.97
N ASP A 159 -46.01 6.37 19.80
CA ASP A 159 -46.92 7.03 20.72
C ASP A 159 -46.80 6.42 22.15
N TRP A 160 -46.09 7.10 23.04
CA TRP A 160 -46.04 6.75 24.46
C TRP A 160 -47.12 7.54 25.20
N HIS A 161 -48.32 6.94 25.29
CA HIS A 161 -49.31 7.35 26.27
C HIS A 161 -48.81 6.99 27.68
N ASP A 162 -48.34 7.99 28.41
CA ASP A 162 -48.07 7.88 29.84
C ASP A 162 -49.40 7.97 30.60
N ASN A 163 -49.86 6.84 31.14
CA ASN A 163 -51.05 6.83 31.99
C ASN A 163 -50.84 5.95 33.21
N ARG A 164 -49.89 6.34 34.06
CA ARG A 164 -49.77 5.80 35.42
C ARG A 164 -49.46 6.89 36.44
N TYR A 165 -50.37 7.87 36.53
CA TYR A 165 -50.64 8.59 37.77
C TYR A 165 -52.13 8.94 37.87
N PHE A 166 -52.94 8.03 38.40
CA PHE A 166 -54.14 8.40 39.15
C PHE A 166 -54.30 7.40 40.31
N LEU A 167 -54.06 7.96 41.51
CA LEU A 167 -54.45 7.61 42.88
C LEU A 167 -54.77 6.14 43.22
#